data_AF-A0A8B6Y047-F1
#
_entry.id   AF-A0A8B6Y047-F1
#
_cell.length_a   1.000
_cell.length_b   1.000
_cell.length_c   1.000
_cell.angle_alpha   90.00
_cell.angle_beta   90.00
_cell.angle_gamma   90.00
#
_symmetry.space_group_name_H-M   'P 1'
#
loop_
_entity.id
_entity.type
_entity.pdbx_description
1 polymer ?
#
loop_
_entity_poly.entity_id
_entity_poly.type
_entity_poly.pdbx_seq_one_letter_code
_entity_poly.pdbx_strand_id
1 'polypeptide(L)'
;MTSTLPENHNFKIFADNYFSSLPLLDELKKRRIWYVGTARLNKCSLPSEKELKKQERGSFDYRTDTISNNIAVSWIDNKAVTLFSSFASIEPINTVRRYDRKTRKYIMVKQPYIVQFYNKNMDGVDKLDMMCSFYKPNLKCLRWYVYIWAHTLLIALSNAWFLYRRDLKIICPTKKLMPLKKFQAAVASSLIAVVKSKAGRPSLDAIPLPTKRPAAVQSNPTKDIRLDGFDHLPTYSDKRQRCKKCKTGFSYICCKKCNVWLCLIKDRNCFYDYH
;
A
#
# COMPACT_ATOMS: atom_id res chain seq x y z
N MET A 1 6.03 -12.49 14.15
CA MET A 1 6.17 -11.64 12.94
C MET A 1 6.96 -12.31 11.82
N THR A 2 8.02 -13.06 12.11
CA THR A 2 8.89 -13.66 11.07
C THR A 2 8.58 -15.14 10.78
N SER A 3 7.53 -15.70 11.39
CA SER A 3 7.17 -17.11 11.27
C SER A 3 6.70 -17.49 9.86
N THR A 4 6.14 -16.55 9.10
CA THR A 4 5.68 -16.76 7.73
C THR A 4 6.75 -16.49 6.67
N LEU A 5 7.92 -15.96 7.07
CA LEU A 5 9.02 -15.73 6.14
C LEU A 5 9.74 -17.06 5.87
N PRO A 6 9.94 -17.45 4.60
CA PRO A 6 10.71 -18.65 4.28
C PRO A 6 12.15 -18.51 4.74
N GLU A 7 12.67 -19.57 5.35
CA GLU A 7 14.03 -19.62 5.85
C GLU A 7 15.03 -19.69 4.70
N ASN A 8 16.28 -19.28 4.93
CA ASN A 8 17.37 -19.37 3.94
C ASN A 8 17.22 -18.53 2.66
N HIS A 9 16.29 -17.57 2.64
CA HIS A 9 16.06 -16.66 1.51
C HIS A 9 16.68 -15.26 1.68
N ASN A 10 17.58 -15.08 2.66
CA ASN A 10 18.30 -13.83 2.92
C ASN A 10 17.40 -12.60 3.14
N PHE A 11 16.23 -12.80 3.77
CA PHE A 11 15.37 -11.67 4.14
C PHE A 11 16.09 -10.72 5.10
N LYS A 12 15.82 -9.42 4.93
CA LYS A 12 16.36 -8.35 5.78
C LYS A 12 15.19 -7.64 6.46
N ILE A 13 15.24 -7.58 7.77
CA ILE A 13 14.24 -6.96 8.61
C ILE A 13 14.76 -5.62 9.12
N PHE A 14 13.89 -4.61 9.04
CA PHE A 14 14.11 -3.29 9.58
C PHE A 14 13.02 -3.01 10.61
N ALA A 15 13.40 -2.63 11.82
CA ALA A 15 12.42 -2.43 12.89
C ALA A 15 12.79 -1.27 13.83
N ASP A 16 11.78 -0.78 14.55
CA ASP A 16 11.98 0.20 15.62
C ASP A 16 12.37 -0.46 16.95
N ASN A 17 12.76 0.37 17.91
CA ASN A 17 13.35 -0.01 19.19
C ASN A 17 12.51 -0.94 20.05
N TYR A 18 11.18 -0.94 19.86
CA TYR A 18 10.29 -1.82 20.58
C TYR A 18 10.52 -3.29 20.24
N PHE A 19 11.05 -3.58 19.05
CA PHE A 19 11.23 -4.94 18.53
C PHE A 19 12.69 -5.40 18.54
N SER A 20 13.61 -4.64 19.14
CA SER A 20 15.06 -4.90 19.05
C SER A 20 15.62 -5.50 20.33
N SER A 21 16.27 -6.64 20.22
CA SER A 21 17.06 -7.24 21.30
C SER A 21 18.18 -8.13 20.73
N LEU A 22 19.34 -8.21 21.41
CA LEU A 22 20.45 -9.05 20.95
C LEU A 22 20.06 -10.53 20.81
N PRO A 23 19.33 -11.16 21.76
CA PRO A 23 18.90 -12.55 21.60
C PRO A 23 18.01 -12.78 20.36
N LEU A 24 17.22 -11.77 19.96
CA LEU A 24 16.43 -11.86 18.73
C LEU A 24 17.32 -11.87 17.49
N LEU A 25 18.39 -11.06 17.45
CA LEU A 25 19.33 -11.06 16.32
C LEU A 25 19.97 -12.43 16.12
N ASP A 26 20.36 -13.09 17.22
CA ASP A 26 20.96 -14.43 17.18
C ASP A 26 19.98 -15.47 16.65
N GLU A 27 18.73 -15.45 17.13
CA GLU A 27 17.71 -16.39 16.68
C GLU A 27 17.34 -16.19 15.20
N LEU A 28 17.26 -14.94 14.74
CA LEU A 28 17.03 -14.65 13.33
C LEU A 28 18.20 -15.08 12.45
N LYS A 29 19.44 -14.93 12.93
CA LYS A 29 20.64 -15.41 12.23
C LYS A 29 20.62 -16.92 12.01
N LYS A 30 20.20 -17.72 13.00
CA LYS A 30 20.04 -19.18 12.84
C LYS A 30 19.11 -19.55 11.68
N ARG A 31 18.08 -18.74 11.44
CA ARG A 31 17.10 -18.90 10.35
C ARG A 31 17.53 -18.23 9.03
N ARG A 32 18.76 -17.70 8.96
CA ARG A 32 19.30 -16.87 7.86
C ARG A 32 18.42 -15.68 7.52
N ILE A 33 17.90 -15.04 8.56
CA ILE A 33 17.17 -13.77 8.49
C ILE A 33 18.05 -12.69 9.09
N TRP A 34 18.32 -11.66 8.30
CA TRP A 34 19.18 -10.55 8.63
C TRP A 34 18.36 -9.42 9.28
N TYR A 35 18.95 -8.68 10.21
CA TYR A 35 18.24 -7.68 11.01
C TYR A 35 19.03 -6.37 11.14
N VAL A 36 18.32 -5.26 11.07
CA VAL A 36 18.76 -3.91 11.48
C VAL A 36 17.63 -3.25 12.24
N GLY A 37 17.88 -2.70 13.41
CA GLY A 37 16.85 -1.98 14.15
C GLY A 37 17.42 -0.95 15.09
N THR A 38 16.65 0.09 15.38
CA THR A 38 16.97 1.01 16.48
C THR A 38 16.86 0.25 17.79
N ALA A 39 17.58 0.64 18.83
CA ALA A 39 17.54 -0.02 20.13
C ALA A 39 17.55 1.01 21.25
N ARG A 40 16.98 0.65 22.40
CA ARG A 40 17.15 1.44 23.63
C ARG A 40 18.45 1.01 24.32
N LEU A 41 19.30 1.99 24.65
CA LEU A 41 20.50 1.80 25.44
C LEU A 41 20.14 1.27 26.83
N ASN A 42 20.34 -0.01 27.09
CA ASN A 42 20.22 -0.55 28.45
C ASN A 42 21.23 -1.68 28.77
N LYS A 43 21.89 -2.31 27.79
CA LYS A 43 22.72 -3.53 28.04
C LYS A 43 24.04 -3.62 27.27
N CYS A 44 24.42 -2.59 26.52
CA CYS A 44 25.70 -2.55 25.82
C CYS A 44 26.52 -1.39 26.40
N SER A 45 27.82 -1.61 26.64
CA SER A 45 28.78 -0.59 27.11
C SER A 45 29.10 0.46 26.03
N LEU A 46 28.05 1.07 25.50
CA LEU A 46 28.05 2.16 24.54
C LEU A 46 27.92 3.49 25.29
N PRO A 47 28.47 4.58 24.75
CA PRO A 47 28.41 5.88 25.38
C PRO A 47 26.96 6.34 25.48
N SER A 48 26.67 6.95 26.63
CA SER A 48 25.39 7.59 26.90
C SER A 48 25.17 8.78 25.96
N GLU A 49 23.91 9.19 25.79
CA GLU A 49 23.57 10.38 25.01
C GLU A 49 24.28 11.63 25.55
N LYS A 50 24.52 11.72 26.87
CA LYS A 50 25.23 12.84 27.50
C LYS A 50 26.69 12.90 27.09
N GLU A 51 27.36 11.75 26.98
CA GLU A 51 28.76 11.66 26.54
C GLU A 51 28.88 11.96 25.05
N LEU A 52 28.00 11.40 24.22
CA LEU A 52 27.99 11.68 22.78
C LEU A 52 27.68 13.14 22.46
N LYS A 53 26.83 13.81 23.24
CA LYS A 53 26.55 15.26 23.07
C LYS A 53 27.74 16.16 23.35
N LYS A 54 28.78 15.67 24.04
CA LYS A 54 30.05 16.41 24.23
C LYS A 54 30.92 16.34 22.98
N GLN A 55 30.68 15.38 22.09
CA GLN A 55 31.41 15.20 20.85
C GLN A 55 30.78 16.01 19.70
N GLU A 56 31.44 16.01 18.55
CA GLU A 56 30.92 16.67 17.36
C GLU A 56 29.69 15.95 16.80
N ARG A 57 28.83 16.70 16.11
CA ARG A 57 27.68 16.13 15.42
C ARG A 57 28.16 15.16 14.34
N GLY A 58 27.65 13.94 14.37
CA GLY A 58 28.08 12.86 13.48
C GLY A 58 29.06 11.88 14.12
N SER A 59 29.53 12.14 15.34
CA SER A 59 30.33 11.17 16.08
C SER A 59 29.55 9.88 16.34
N PHE A 60 30.28 8.78 16.45
CA PHE A 60 29.71 7.48 16.77
C PHE A 60 30.72 6.63 17.55
N ASP A 61 30.18 5.65 18.25
CA ASP A 61 30.94 4.57 18.88
C ASP A 61 30.22 3.24 18.63
N TYR A 62 30.94 2.13 18.65
CA TYR A 62 30.37 0.82 18.36
C TYR A 62 30.99 -0.31 19.19
N ARG A 63 30.21 -1.37 19.38
CA ARG A 63 30.66 -2.63 19.98
C ARG A 63 30.28 -3.76 19.03
N THR A 64 31.19 -4.70 18.84
CA THR A 64 30.93 -5.92 18.08
C THR A 64 31.02 -7.09 19.04
N ASP A 65 30.05 -7.99 18.98
CA ASP A 65 30.13 -9.27 19.64
C ASP A 65 31.01 -10.21 18.82
N THR A 66 32.09 -10.71 19.41
CA THR A 66 33.06 -11.60 18.77
C THR A 66 32.49 -12.98 18.45
N ILE A 67 31.43 -13.41 19.15
CA ILE A 67 30.85 -14.75 18.97
C ILE A 67 29.80 -14.69 17.86
N SER A 68 28.80 -13.81 18.01
CA SER A 68 27.70 -13.73 17.05
C SER A 68 28.03 -12.88 15.82
N ASN A 69 29.10 -12.09 15.83
CA ASN A 69 29.38 -11.03 14.84
C ASN A 69 28.19 -10.07 14.67
N ASN A 70 27.46 -9.79 15.75
CA ASN A 70 26.48 -8.71 15.80
C ASN A 70 27.18 -7.41 16.16
N ILE A 71 26.69 -6.29 15.64
CA ILE A 71 27.22 -4.96 15.93
C ILE A 71 26.15 -4.08 16.56
N ALA A 72 26.57 -3.31 17.55
CA ALA A 72 25.81 -2.25 18.17
C ALA A 72 26.51 -0.92 17.92
N VAL A 73 25.82 0.06 17.34
CA VAL A 73 26.38 1.36 16.99
C VAL A 73 25.55 2.46 17.66
N SER A 74 26.21 3.39 18.33
CA SER A 74 25.60 4.62 18.84
C SER A 74 26.08 5.80 18.01
N TRP A 75 25.18 6.57 17.42
CA TRP A 75 25.49 7.72 16.55
C TRP A 75 24.71 8.95 17.00
N ILE A 76 25.36 10.11 17.04
CA ILE A 76 24.75 11.38 17.46
C ILE A 76 24.53 12.31 16.27
N ASP A 77 23.27 12.69 16.07
CA ASP A 77 22.90 13.82 15.20
C ASP A 77 22.35 14.96 16.07
N ASN A 78 21.03 15.19 16.04
CA ASN A 78 20.36 16.04 17.03
C ASN A 78 20.11 15.31 18.36
N LYS A 79 19.89 13.99 18.28
CA LYS A 79 19.70 13.07 19.39
C LYS A 79 20.52 11.81 19.12
N ALA A 80 20.97 11.14 20.17
CA ALA A 80 21.68 9.88 20.02
C ALA A 80 20.70 8.79 19.56
N VAL A 81 21.13 7.98 18.61
CA VAL A 81 20.41 6.80 18.13
C VAL A 81 21.33 5.61 18.25
N THR A 82 20.84 4.55 18.89
CA THR A 82 21.51 3.26 18.93
C THR A 82 20.87 2.32 17.92
N LEU A 83 21.70 1.63 17.14
CA LEU A 83 21.27 0.62 16.17
C LEU A 83 21.94 -0.71 16.50
N PHE A 84 21.18 -1.79 16.38
CA PHE A 84 21.72 -3.14 16.34
C PHE A 84 21.63 -3.67 14.91
N SER A 85 22.65 -4.39 14.49
CA SER A 85 22.61 -5.14 13.24
C SER A 85 23.32 -6.47 13.34
N SER A 86 22.79 -7.44 12.59
CA SER A 86 23.42 -8.74 12.40
C SER A 86 24.28 -8.82 11.13
N PHE A 87 24.34 -7.78 10.30
CA PHE A 87 25.07 -7.80 9.02
C PHE A 87 25.58 -6.44 8.50
N ALA A 88 24.93 -5.33 8.85
CA ALA A 88 25.32 -4.00 8.40
C ALA A 88 26.30 -3.39 9.41
N SER A 89 27.46 -2.94 8.95
CA SER A 89 28.53 -2.39 9.79
C SER A 89 28.66 -0.87 9.66
N ILE A 90 29.70 -0.30 10.26
CA ILE A 90 30.03 1.13 10.23
C ILE A 90 30.61 1.58 8.88
N GLU A 91 31.38 0.72 8.20
CA GLU A 91 32.03 1.02 6.93
C GLU A 91 31.13 0.66 5.72
N PRO A 92 31.18 1.42 4.61
CA PRO A 92 31.94 2.67 4.46
C PRO A 92 31.30 3.83 5.22
N ILE A 93 32.13 4.68 5.85
CA ILE A 93 31.63 5.93 6.46
C ILE A 93 31.27 6.92 5.36
N ASN A 94 29.99 7.31 5.33
CA ASN A 94 29.47 8.29 4.37
C ASN A 94 29.28 9.65 5.02
N THR A 95 29.02 10.67 4.20
CA THR A 95 28.64 12.00 4.68
C THR A 95 27.24 12.36 4.20
N VAL A 96 26.42 12.90 5.09
CA VAL A 96 25.05 13.34 4.78
C VAL A 96 24.91 14.84 5.01
N ARG A 97 24.30 15.53 4.05
CA ARG A 97 24.00 16.97 4.16
C ARG A 97 22.85 17.17 5.15
N ARG A 98 23.11 17.88 6.25
CA ARG A 98 22.11 18.20 7.29
C ARG A 98 22.05 19.69 7.53
N TYR A 99 20.84 20.19 7.76
CA TYR A 99 20.66 21.56 8.23
C TYR A 99 21.01 21.62 9.71
N ASP A 100 21.85 22.56 10.09
CA ASP A 100 22.13 22.88 11.48
C ASP A 100 21.40 24.17 11.87
N ARG A 101 20.53 24.05 12.88
CA ARG A 101 19.72 25.18 13.38
C ARG A 101 20.58 26.23 14.09
N LYS A 102 21.70 25.84 14.70
CA LYS A 102 22.58 26.74 15.44
C LYS A 102 23.33 27.68 14.50
N THR A 103 23.95 27.11 13.46
CA THR A 103 24.72 27.87 12.46
C THR A 103 23.87 28.38 11.28
N ARG A 104 22.60 27.95 11.19
CA ARG A 104 21.66 28.24 10.09
C ARG A 104 22.21 27.91 8.71
N LYS A 105 23.08 26.89 8.62
CA LYS A 105 23.74 26.45 7.40
C LYS A 105 23.60 24.95 7.22
N TYR A 106 23.83 24.50 6.00
CA TYR A 106 23.98 23.08 5.72
C TYR A 106 25.41 22.66 6.04
N ILE A 107 25.54 21.60 6.84
CA ILE A 107 26.81 20.98 7.20
C ILE A 107 26.84 19.53 6.69
N MET A 108 28.04 19.02 6.46
CA MET A 108 28.27 17.62 6.10
C MET A 108 28.56 16.83 7.38
N VAL A 109 27.67 15.91 7.72
CA VAL A 109 27.75 15.11 8.94
C VAL A 109 28.21 13.70 8.59
N LYS A 110 29.24 13.20 9.28
CA LYS A 110 29.67 11.79 9.15
C LYS A 110 28.53 10.87 9.56
N GLN A 111 28.27 9.86 8.75
CA GLN A 111 27.18 8.90 8.92
C GLN A 111 27.69 7.49 8.64
N PRO A 112 27.74 6.62 9.67
CA PRO A 112 28.06 5.21 9.48
C PRO A 112 27.09 4.53 8.50
N TYR A 113 27.58 3.54 7.75
CA TYR A 113 26.80 2.83 6.74
C TYR A 113 25.49 2.25 7.30
N ILE A 114 25.53 1.60 8.47
CA ILE A 114 24.36 1.06 9.17
C ILE A 114 23.22 2.10 9.33
N VAL A 115 23.56 3.37 9.64
CA VAL A 115 22.56 4.44 9.84
C VAL A 115 21.91 4.82 8.52
N GLN A 116 22.71 4.97 7.46
CA GLN A 116 22.18 5.26 6.13
C GLN A 116 21.29 4.10 5.64
N PHE A 117 21.77 2.88 5.83
CA PHE A 117 21.11 1.67 5.40
C PHE A 117 19.78 1.45 6.12
N TYR A 118 19.72 1.72 7.43
CA TYR A 118 18.47 1.71 8.20
C TYR A 118 17.47 2.76 7.67
N ASN A 119 17.89 4.03 7.58
CA ASN A 119 17.01 5.13 7.14
C ASN A 119 16.43 4.91 5.74
N LYS A 120 17.16 4.23 4.84
CA LYS A 120 16.70 3.92 3.50
C LYS A 120 15.53 2.92 3.46
N ASN A 121 15.42 2.04 4.46
CA ASN A 121 14.54 0.87 4.41
C ASN A 121 13.50 0.80 5.54
N MET A 122 13.65 1.58 6.62
CA MET A 122 12.76 1.53 7.79
C MET A 122 11.32 2.00 7.51
N ASP A 123 11.11 2.77 6.45
CA ASP A 123 9.88 3.56 6.21
C ASP A 123 8.74 2.77 5.54
N GLY A 124 8.87 1.45 5.40
CA GLY A 124 7.88 0.63 4.69
C GLY A 124 6.50 0.66 5.35
N VAL A 125 6.43 0.53 6.67
CA VAL A 125 5.16 0.55 7.43
C VAL A 125 4.56 1.95 7.42
N ASP A 126 5.35 2.98 7.67
CA ASP A 126 4.91 4.38 7.68
C ASP A 126 4.37 4.81 6.31
N LYS A 127 4.98 4.34 5.21
CA LYS A 127 4.47 4.56 3.86
C LYS A 127 3.09 3.92 3.66
N LEU A 128 2.88 2.70 4.15
CA LEU A 128 1.58 2.04 4.06
C LEU A 128 0.53 2.82 4.88
N ASP A 129 0.88 3.23 6.09
CA ASP A 129 -0.03 4.01 6.95
C ASP A 129 -0.39 5.37 6.33
N MET A 130 0.62 6.07 5.79
CA MET A 130 0.41 7.30 5.03
C MET A 130 -0.57 7.07 3.86
N MET A 131 -0.40 5.99 3.10
CA MET A 131 -1.29 5.67 1.97
C MET A 131 -2.72 5.37 2.41
N CYS A 132 -2.89 4.65 3.52
CA CYS A 132 -4.19 4.39 4.12
C CYS A 132 -4.86 5.67 4.65
N SER A 133 -4.08 6.65 5.14
CA SER A 133 -4.63 7.88 5.71
C SER A 133 -5.18 8.86 4.66
N PHE A 134 -4.63 8.91 3.43
CA PHE A 134 -5.06 9.87 2.40
C PHE A 134 -6.54 9.81 2.04
N TYR A 135 -7.13 8.61 2.04
CA TYR A 135 -8.51 8.37 1.61
C TYR A 135 -9.29 7.57 2.64
N LYS A 136 -8.96 7.75 3.92
CA LYS A 136 -9.66 7.10 5.03
C LYS A 136 -11.15 7.51 5.02
N PRO A 137 -12.10 6.56 5.11
CA PRO A 137 -13.51 6.89 5.11
C PRO A 137 -13.91 7.53 6.45
N ASN A 138 -14.75 8.55 6.38
CA ASN A 138 -15.34 9.19 7.55
C ASN A 138 -16.47 8.33 8.11
N LEU A 139 -16.10 7.27 8.82
CA LEU A 139 -17.05 6.39 9.51
C LEU A 139 -17.36 6.98 10.89
N LYS A 140 -18.62 7.30 11.14
CA LYS A 140 -19.14 7.64 12.47
C LYS A 140 -19.91 6.43 13.00
N CYS A 141 -19.21 5.55 13.70
CA CYS A 141 -19.84 4.38 14.32
C CYS A 141 -19.31 4.20 15.74
N LEU A 142 -20.19 3.80 16.68
CA LEU A 142 -19.81 3.46 18.05
C LEU A 142 -19.16 2.07 18.18
N ARG A 143 -19.28 1.24 17.13
CA ARG A 143 -18.74 -0.12 17.10
C ARG A 143 -17.28 -0.10 16.63
N TRP A 144 -16.34 -0.28 17.55
CA TRP A 144 -14.90 -0.20 17.29
C TRP A 144 -14.41 -1.16 16.17
N TYR A 145 -15.01 -2.35 16.06
CA TYR A 145 -14.61 -3.35 15.06
C TYR A 145 -14.85 -2.89 13.61
N VAL A 146 -15.79 -1.96 13.38
CA VAL A 146 -16.05 -1.40 12.05
C VAL A 146 -14.84 -0.61 11.54
N TYR A 147 -14.09 0.04 12.44
CA TYR A 147 -12.85 0.74 12.06
C TYR A 147 -11.74 -0.23 11.66
N ILE A 148 -11.63 -1.38 12.33
CA ILE A 148 -10.67 -2.43 11.96
C ILE A 148 -11.01 -2.98 10.58
N TRP A 149 -12.27 -3.36 10.36
CA TRP A 149 -12.73 -3.83 9.05
C TRP A 149 -12.50 -2.80 7.94
N ALA A 150 -12.79 -1.53 8.20
CA ALA A 150 -12.52 -0.47 7.22
C ALA A 150 -11.03 -0.30 6.95
N HIS A 151 -10.19 -0.42 7.98
CA HIS A 151 -8.75 -0.32 7.84
C HIS A 151 -8.16 -1.51 7.06
N THR A 152 -8.65 -2.73 7.26
CA THR A 152 -8.19 -3.89 6.47
C THR A 152 -8.51 -3.72 4.99
N LEU A 153 -9.67 -3.13 4.64
CA LEU A 153 -9.98 -2.78 3.25
C LEU A 153 -9.03 -1.71 2.68
N LEU A 154 -8.66 -0.70 3.46
CA LEU A 154 -7.70 0.32 3.02
C LEU A 154 -6.30 -0.28 2.78
N ILE A 155 -5.86 -1.19 3.64
CA ILE A 155 -4.60 -1.92 3.46
C ILE A 155 -4.67 -2.75 2.16
N ALA A 156 -5.75 -3.51 1.96
CA ALA A 156 -5.94 -4.33 0.76
C ALA A 156 -5.92 -3.48 -0.53
N LEU A 157 -6.64 -2.34 -0.54
CA LEU A 157 -6.66 -1.41 -1.67
C LEU A 157 -5.28 -0.79 -1.94
N SER A 158 -4.55 -0.41 -0.89
CA SER A 158 -3.21 0.16 -1.02
C SER A 158 -2.22 -0.86 -1.57
N ASN A 159 -2.27 -2.10 -1.07
CA ASN A 159 -1.46 -3.22 -1.57
C ASN A 159 -1.80 -3.55 -3.03
N ALA A 160 -3.08 -3.61 -3.39
CA ALA A 160 -3.52 -3.81 -4.77
C ALA A 160 -2.99 -2.70 -5.70
N TRP A 161 -2.97 -1.44 -5.24
CA TRP A 161 -2.39 -0.34 -6.02
C TRP A 161 -0.87 -0.46 -6.19
N PHE A 162 -0.15 -0.93 -5.17
CA PHE A 162 1.28 -1.21 -5.28
C PHE A 162 1.58 -2.33 -6.27
N LEU A 163 0.81 -3.42 -6.24
CA LEU A 163 0.89 -4.51 -7.21
C LEU A 163 0.60 -4.00 -8.63
N TYR A 164 -0.49 -3.26 -8.81
CA TYR A 164 -0.81 -2.61 -10.08
C TYR A 164 0.34 -1.73 -10.59
N ARG A 165 0.94 -0.91 -9.72
CA ARG A 165 2.08 -0.05 -10.09
C ARG A 165 3.30 -0.86 -10.51
N ARG A 166 3.59 -1.99 -9.84
CA ARG A 166 4.68 -2.90 -10.20
C ARG A 166 4.42 -3.53 -11.56
N ASP A 167 3.24 -4.12 -11.72
CA ASP A 167 2.89 -4.91 -12.90
C ASP A 167 2.73 -4.00 -14.14
N LEU A 168 2.23 -2.77 -13.97
CA LEU A 168 2.15 -1.79 -15.05
C LEU A 168 3.53 -1.47 -15.64
N LYS A 169 4.57 -1.39 -14.79
CA LYS A 169 5.95 -1.14 -15.26
C LYS A 169 6.52 -2.32 -16.05
N ILE A 170 6.15 -3.53 -15.70
CA ILE A 170 6.65 -4.77 -16.33
C ILE A 170 5.91 -5.03 -17.64
N ILE A 171 4.57 -4.96 -17.62
CA ILE A 171 3.72 -5.38 -18.73
C ILE A 171 3.51 -4.24 -19.74
N CYS A 172 3.32 -3.00 -19.28
CA CYS A 172 2.95 -1.87 -20.13
C CYS A 172 3.75 -0.60 -19.75
N PRO A 173 5.09 -0.58 -19.96
CA PRO A 173 5.96 0.49 -19.47
C PRO A 173 5.61 1.88 -20.00
N THR A 174 4.99 1.96 -21.18
CA THR A 174 4.55 3.23 -21.82
C THR A 174 3.27 3.80 -21.22
N LYS A 175 2.52 3.01 -20.45
CA LYS A 175 1.22 3.43 -19.92
C LYS A 175 1.39 4.25 -18.65
N LYS A 176 0.72 5.42 -18.61
CA LYS A 176 0.73 6.30 -17.45
C LYS A 176 0.09 5.63 -16.22
N LEU A 177 0.78 5.71 -15.09
CA LEU A 177 0.29 5.21 -13.79
C LEU A 177 -1.00 5.94 -13.38
N MET A 178 -2.01 5.16 -13.02
CA MET A 178 -3.23 5.69 -12.42
C MET A 178 -2.96 6.13 -10.96
N PRO A 179 -3.27 7.38 -10.57
CA PRO A 179 -3.16 7.83 -9.19
C PRO A 179 -4.07 7.03 -8.25
N LEU A 180 -3.65 6.86 -6.97
CA LEU A 180 -4.36 6.04 -5.98
C LEU A 180 -5.86 6.34 -5.88
N LYS A 181 -6.26 7.61 -5.82
CA LYS A 181 -7.69 8.01 -5.76
C LYS A 181 -8.51 7.46 -6.92
N LYS A 182 -7.97 7.56 -8.15
CA LYS A 182 -8.65 7.08 -9.36
C LYS A 182 -8.72 5.56 -9.38
N PHE A 183 -7.66 4.90 -8.89
CA PHE A 183 -7.63 3.44 -8.75
C PHE A 183 -8.69 2.97 -7.76
N GLN A 184 -8.77 3.56 -6.56
CA GLN A 184 -9.82 3.22 -5.58
C GLN A 184 -11.24 3.43 -6.13
N ALA A 185 -11.47 4.54 -6.85
CA ALA A 185 -12.77 4.80 -7.49
C ALA A 185 -13.10 3.76 -8.58
N ALA A 186 -12.12 3.31 -9.36
CA ALA A 186 -12.29 2.27 -10.37
C ALA A 186 -12.62 0.91 -9.74
N VAL A 187 -11.93 0.53 -8.66
CA VAL A 187 -12.22 -0.70 -7.90
C VAL A 187 -13.63 -0.64 -7.32
N ALA A 188 -14.00 0.47 -6.66
CA ALA A 188 -15.34 0.63 -6.09
C ALA A 188 -16.44 0.57 -7.16
N SER A 189 -16.26 1.24 -8.30
CA SER A 189 -17.21 1.18 -9.42
C SER A 189 -17.36 -0.24 -9.95
N SER A 190 -16.25 -0.98 -9.99
CA SER A 190 -16.22 -2.36 -10.48
C SER A 190 -17.01 -3.29 -9.58
N LEU A 191 -16.77 -3.22 -8.27
CA LEU A 191 -17.50 -4.02 -7.27
C LEU A 191 -19.00 -3.69 -7.23
N ILE A 192 -19.36 -2.40 -7.31
CA ILE A 192 -20.78 -1.98 -7.28
C ILE A 192 -21.56 -2.53 -8.48
N ALA A 193 -20.96 -2.56 -9.68
CA ALA A 193 -21.68 -3.05 -10.85
C ALA A 193 -21.97 -4.56 -10.77
N VAL A 194 -21.05 -5.34 -10.18
CA VAL A 194 -21.25 -6.79 -9.98
C VAL A 194 -22.41 -7.05 -9.00
N VAL A 195 -22.53 -6.27 -7.92
CA VAL A 195 -23.55 -6.49 -6.88
C VAL A 195 -24.98 -6.12 -7.32
N LYS A 196 -25.16 -5.40 -8.45
CA LYS A 196 -26.50 -5.04 -8.95
C LYS A 196 -27.31 -6.24 -9.48
N SER A 197 -26.75 -7.44 -9.52
CA SER A 197 -27.53 -8.67 -9.75
C SER A 197 -28.34 -9.06 -8.49
N LYS A 198 -29.54 -8.47 -8.36
CA LYS A 198 -30.67 -8.89 -7.51
C LYS A 198 -30.36 -9.24 -6.03
N ALA A 199 -30.21 -8.23 -5.18
CA ALA A 199 -30.61 -8.36 -3.77
C ALA A 199 -32.05 -7.84 -3.62
N GLY A 200 -33.03 -8.68 -3.93
CA GLY A 200 -34.45 -8.35 -3.73
C GLY A 200 -34.86 -8.64 -2.28
N ARG A 201 -35.16 -7.60 -1.50
CA ARG A 201 -36.06 -7.75 -0.36
C ARG A 201 -37.48 -7.53 -0.90
N PRO A 202 -38.45 -8.44 -0.70
CA PRO A 202 -39.85 -8.15 -1.04
C PRO A 202 -40.26 -6.90 -0.27
N SER A 203 -40.75 -5.88 -0.97
CA SER A 203 -41.33 -4.71 -0.33
C SER A 203 -42.69 -5.12 0.21
N LEU A 204 -42.83 -5.18 1.54
CA LEU A 204 -44.13 -5.05 2.18
C LEU A 204 -44.45 -3.56 2.17
N ASP A 205 -45.50 -3.23 1.42
CA ASP A 205 -46.23 -1.96 1.34
C ASP A 205 -45.51 -0.70 0.81
N ALA A 206 -46.20 -0.09 -0.16
CA ALA A 206 -45.77 1.08 -0.89
C ALA A 206 -45.94 2.35 -0.04
N ILE A 207 -44.84 2.85 0.53
CA ILE A 207 -44.77 4.23 1.02
C ILE A 207 -44.31 5.12 -0.16
N PRO A 208 -44.96 6.26 -0.45
CA PRO A 208 -44.51 7.15 -1.52
C PRO A 208 -43.12 7.73 -1.20
N LEU A 209 -42.13 7.39 -2.02
CA LEU A 209 -40.77 7.92 -1.93
C LEU A 209 -40.73 9.43 -2.29
N PRO A 210 -39.93 10.24 -1.60
CA PRO A 210 -39.78 11.66 -1.91
C PRO A 210 -39.12 11.85 -3.28
N THR A 211 -39.66 12.86 -3.99
CA THR A 211 -39.20 13.53 -5.23
C THR A 211 -38.06 12.87 -6.03
N LYS A 212 -38.41 12.48 -7.27
CA LYS A 212 -37.53 11.98 -8.32
C LYS A 212 -36.22 12.78 -8.38
N ARG A 213 -35.13 12.22 -7.84
CA ARG A 213 -33.78 12.66 -8.19
C ARG A 213 -33.63 12.54 -9.72
N PRO A 214 -32.98 13.50 -10.40
CA PRO A 214 -32.72 13.37 -11.83
C PRO A 214 -32.04 12.01 -12.07
N ALA A 215 -32.55 11.26 -13.05
CA ALA A 215 -32.04 9.94 -13.37
C ALA A 215 -30.52 10.02 -13.55
N ALA A 216 -29.77 9.38 -12.65
CA ALA A 216 -28.32 9.35 -12.74
C ALA A 216 -27.95 8.86 -14.14
N VAL A 217 -27.22 9.69 -14.89
CA VAL A 217 -26.68 9.30 -16.20
C VAL A 217 -25.90 8.01 -15.98
N GLN A 218 -26.34 6.91 -16.61
CA GLN A 218 -25.63 5.64 -16.51
C GLN A 218 -24.22 5.83 -17.06
N SER A 219 -23.22 5.81 -16.17
CA SER A 219 -21.82 5.82 -16.55
C SER A 219 -21.49 4.53 -17.29
N ASN A 220 -20.61 4.63 -18.27
CA ASN A 220 -20.11 3.44 -18.96
C ASN A 220 -19.43 2.50 -17.95
N PRO A 221 -19.59 1.16 -18.09
CA PRO A 221 -18.88 0.22 -17.22
C PRO A 221 -17.36 0.41 -17.35
N THR A 222 -16.64 0.15 -16.26
CA THR A 222 -15.17 0.13 -16.28
C THR A 222 -14.68 -0.94 -17.25
N LYS A 223 -13.46 -0.78 -17.79
CA LYS A 223 -12.87 -1.78 -18.68
C LYS A 223 -12.74 -3.14 -17.99
N ASP A 224 -12.49 -3.14 -16.68
CA ASP A 224 -12.32 -4.36 -15.88
C ASP A 224 -13.62 -5.17 -15.83
N ILE A 225 -14.78 -4.52 -15.61
CA ILE A 225 -16.07 -5.22 -15.73
C ILE A 225 -16.36 -5.59 -17.17
N ARG A 226 -16.11 -4.69 -18.12
CA ARG A 226 -16.52 -4.87 -19.51
C ARG A 226 -15.81 -6.07 -20.16
N LEU A 227 -14.53 -6.26 -19.87
CA LEU A 227 -13.64 -7.21 -20.53
C LEU A 227 -13.27 -8.41 -19.65
N ASP A 228 -13.98 -8.64 -18.54
CA ASP A 228 -13.68 -9.78 -17.65
C ASP A 228 -14.14 -11.13 -18.21
N GLY A 229 -14.86 -11.15 -19.35
CA GLY A 229 -15.29 -12.37 -20.03
C GLY A 229 -16.29 -13.22 -19.23
N PHE A 230 -16.83 -12.71 -18.12
CA PHE A 230 -17.63 -13.49 -17.19
C PHE A 230 -19.06 -12.94 -17.07
N ASP A 231 -20.08 -13.78 -17.20
CA ASP A 231 -21.50 -13.43 -16.98
C ASP A 231 -22.06 -12.23 -17.77
N HIS A 232 -21.46 -11.87 -18.90
CA HIS A 232 -22.07 -10.94 -19.85
C HIS A 232 -23.10 -11.66 -20.70
N LEU A 233 -24.29 -11.87 -20.16
CA LEU A 233 -25.38 -12.55 -20.85
C LEU A 233 -26.35 -11.53 -21.50
N PRO A 234 -26.72 -11.73 -22.77
CA PRO A 234 -27.72 -10.90 -23.43
C PRO A 234 -29.11 -11.20 -22.87
N THR A 235 -29.86 -10.16 -22.52
CA THR A 235 -31.26 -10.26 -22.07
C THR A 235 -32.13 -9.33 -22.88
N TYR A 236 -33.33 -9.78 -23.24
CA TYR A 236 -34.33 -8.96 -23.91
C TYR A 236 -35.04 -8.04 -22.90
N SER A 237 -35.31 -6.81 -23.32
CA SER A 237 -36.05 -5.82 -22.54
C SER A 237 -37.17 -5.24 -23.40
N ASP A 238 -38.27 -4.85 -22.78
CA ASP A 238 -39.40 -4.22 -23.48
C ASP A 238 -39.08 -2.79 -23.95
N LYS A 239 -38.02 -2.18 -23.39
CA LYS A 239 -37.58 -0.83 -23.76
C LYS A 239 -36.57 -0.92 -24.90
N ARG A 240 -36.66 0.03 -25.84
CA ARG A 240 -35.69 0.18 -26.93
C ARG A 240 -34.71 1.31 -26.63
N GLN A 241 -33.42 1.04 -26.71
CA GLN A 241 -32.36 2.05 -26.48
C GLN A 241 -31.31 2.03 -27.59
N ARG A 242 -30.54 3.12 -27.70
CA ARG A 242 -29.46 3.21 -28.70
C ARG A 242 -28.34 2.25 -28.32
N CYS A 243 -27.84 1.51 -29.31
CA CYS A 243 -26.68 0.66 -29.14
C CYS A 243 -25.46 1.49 -28.75
N LYS A 244 -24.70 1.03 -27.77
CA LYS A 244 -23.51 1.76 -27.31
C LYS A 244 -22.32 1.67 -28.26
N LYS A 245 -22.22 0.58 -29.03
CA LYS A 245 -21.09 0.33 -29.95
C LYS A 245 -21.29 0.96 -31.33
N CYS A 246 -22.49 0.88 -31.91
CA CYS A 246 -22.76 1.44 -33.24
C CYS A 246 -23.50 2.79 -33.16
N LYS A 247 -23.29 3.65 -34.16
CA LYS A 247 -23.80 5.04 -34.15
C LYS A 247 -25.31 5.15 -34.42
N THR A 248 -25.88 4.19 -35.16
CA THR A 248 -27.24 4.27 -35.72
C THR A 248 -28.19 3.17 -35.23
N GLY A 249 -27.66 2.12 -34.60
CA GLY A 249 -28.47 0.98 -34.18
C GLY A 249 -29.23 1.23 -32.89
N PHE A 250 -30.44 0.69 -32.83
CA PHE A 250 -31.21 0.55 -31.59
C PHE A 250 -31.33 -0.93 -31.25
N SER A 251 -31.38 -1.25 -29.96
CA SER A 251 -31.48 -2.63 -29.48
C SER A 251 -32.51 -2.74 -28.36
N TYR A 252 -33.22 -3.86 -28.34
CA TYR A 252 -34.00 -4.36 -27.21
C TYR A 252 -33.15 -5.26 -26.30
N ILE A 253 -31.91 -5.56 -26.71
CA ILE A 253 -30.99 -6.44 -26.00
C ILE A 253 -30.04 -5.60 -25.15
N CYS A 254 -29.99 -5.92 -23.86
CA CYS A 254 -29.06 -5.35 -22.90
C CYS A 254 -28.25 -6.44 -22.21
N CYS A 255 -27.03 -6.12 -21.78
CA CYS A 255 -26.23 -7.02 -20.97
C CYS A 255 -26.74 -7.05 -19.53
N LYS A 256 -27.04 -8.25 -19.00
CA LYS A 256 -27.53 -8.45 -17.63
C LYS A 256 -26.58 -7.91 -16.56
N LYS A 257 -25.27 -7.99 -16.80
CA LYS A 257 -24.22 -7.59 -15.84
C LYS A 257 -23.91 -6.10 -15.88
N CYS A 258 -23.60 -5.55 -17.05
CA CYS A 258 -23.16 -4.15 -17.17
C CYS A 258 -24.28 -3.18 -17.58
N ASN A 259 -25.49 -3.68 -17.86
CA ASN A 259 -26.68 -2.93 -18.29
C ASN A 259 -26.45 -2.05 -19.54
N VAL A 260 -25.52 -2.46 -20.41
CA VAL A 260 -25.24 -1.76 -21.68
C VAL A 260 -26.10 -2.36 -22.79
N TRP A 261 -26.71 -1.48 -23.59
CA TRP A 261 -27.56 -1.84 -24.72
C TRP A 261 -26.73 -2.06 -25.98
N LEU A 262 -26.82 -3.26 -26.56
CA LEU A 262 -25.97 -3.71 -27.66
C LEU A 262 -26.78 -4.49 -28.68
N CYS A 263 -26.50 -4.28 -29.97
CA CYS A 263 -27.11 -5.08 -31.02
C CYS A 263 -26.60 -6.52 -30.96
N LEU A 264 -27.52 -7.47 -31.07
CA LEU A 264 -27.25 -8.89 -31.29
C LEU A 264 -28.24 -9.36 -32.35
N ILE A 265 -27.94 -9.00 -33.59
CA ILE A 265 -28.72 -9.35 -34.79
C ILE A 265 -27.76 -9.89 -35.86
N LYS A 266 -28.27 -10.58 -36.89
CA LYS A 266 -27.48 -11.24 -37.93
C LYS A 266 -26.34 -10.37 -38.50
N ASP A 267 -26.65 -9.12 -38.85
CA ASP A 267 -25.68 -8.22 -39.50
C ASP A 267 -24.82 -7.42 -38.50
N ARG A 268 -25.15 -7.44 -37.20
CA ARG A 268 -24.47 -6.63 -36.17
C ARG A 268 -24.42 -7.38 -34.84
N ASN A 269 -23.27 -7.99 -34.58
CA ASN A 269 -22.98 -8.67 -33.31
C ASN A 269 -22.25 -7.76 -32.32
N CYS A 270 -22.76 -6.55 -32.09
CA CYS A 270 -22.14 -5.55 -31.19
C CYS A 270 -22.00 -6.05 -29.74
N PHE A 271 -22.77 -7.05 -29.33
CA PHE A 271 -22.71 -7.64 -28.00
C PHE A 271 -21.41 -8.39 -27.75
N TYR A 272 -21.04 -9.31 -28.66
CA TYR A 272 -19.77 -10.05 -28.59
C TYR A 272 -18.58 -9.10 -28.67
N ASP A 273 -18.70 -8.16 -29.58
CA ASP A 273 -17.70 -7.18 -29.97
C ASP A 273 -17.37 -6.09 -28.92
N TYR A 274 -18.22 -5.93 -27.91
CA TYR A 274 -18.10 -4.90 -26.87
C TYR A 274 -17.58 -5.46 -25.55
N HIS A 275 -17.81 -6.75 -25.28
CA HIS A 275 -17.27 -7.45 -24.12
C HIS A 275 -15.96 -8.16 -24.48
#